data_AF-A0A954L455-F1
#
_entry.id   AF-A0A954L455-F1
#
_cell.length_a   1.000
_cell.length_b   1.000
_cell.length_c   1.000
_cell.angle_alpha   90.00
_cell.angle_beta   90.00
_cell.angle_gamma   90.00
#
_symmetry.space_group_name_H-M   'P 1'
#
loop_
_entity.id
_entity.type
_entity.pdbx_description
1 polymer ?
#
loop_
_entity_poly.entity_id
_entity_poly.type
_entity_poly.pdbx_seq_one_letter_code
_entity_poly.pdbx_strand_id
1 'polypeptide(L)'
;EYVHGAKDRQAECSDTIRYVHDGRLHYLRNFQPHLPWGQYLSYVENHASVHAWRRLRDADELSGPTARYWQTKPVEELYDVAKDPWETHNLAVDPAYAETLERMRQECSDWMHRSGDVGLLSEHEFHERARRSGRTPYEIALNPGLNPLSELLAAAALANQREPSAIPQLIALLQADDAAIRRWGAIGLVALGADAAPAREALRKALGDASPDVQVAAAEALAAVGDMEMALRSLRESLQHPSPPIRLAALQSMQRIGPSAAELTDDVRAAGMQDREFKDVCDYIGRMVEYLPAQLNN
;
A
#
# COMPACT_ATOMS: atom_id res chain seq x y z
N GLU A 1 11.65 -14.77 -23.37
CA GLU A 1 10.81 -13.57 -23.54
C GLU A 1 9.96 -13.47 -22.29
N TYR A 2 9.83 -12.28 -21.72
CA TYR A 2 9.09 -12.07 -20.47
C TYR A 2 7.82 -11.26 -20.75
N VAL A 3 6.74 -11.60 -20.05
CA VAL A 3 5.55 -10.76 -19.94
C VAL A 3 5.60 -10.08 -18.58
N HIS A 4 5.39 -8.77 -18.57
CA HIS A 4 5.39 -7.96 -17.36
C HIS A 4 4.02 -7.37 -17.10
N GLY A 5 3.76 -7.04 -15.86
CA GLY A 5 2.77 -6.03 -15.57
C GLY A 5 2.71 -5.65 -14.10
N ALA A 6 1.68 -4.86 -13.80
CA ALA A 6 1.61 -4.13 -12.55
C ALA A 6 0.17 -4.06 -12.03
N LYS A 7 0.08 -3.92 -10.71
CA LYS A 7 -1.08 -3.44 -9.98
C LYS A 7 -0.61 -2.26 -9.13
N ASP A 8 -1.36 -1.16 -9.17
CA ASP A 8 -1.17 0.00 -8.30
C ASP A 8 -2.49 0.29 -7.58
N ARG A 9 -3.18 1.40 -7.87
CA ARG A 9 -4.52 1.64 -7.36
C ARG A 9 -5.56 0.85 -8.17
N GLN A 10 -6.37 0.07 -7.46
CA GLN A 10 -7.57 -0.57 -7.98
C GLN A 10 -8.78 0.03 -7.26
N ALA A 11 -9.51 0.90 -7.94
CA ALA A 11 -10.64 1.63 -7.38
C ALA A 11 -10.30 2.30 -6.03
N GLU A 12 -10.93 1.87 -4.93
CA GLU A 12 -10.75 2.44 -3.59
C GLU A 12 -9.44 2.03 -2.90
N CYS A 13 -8.73 1.00 -3.38
CA CYS A 13 -7.56 0.44 -2.71
C CYS A 13 -6.26 0.66 -3.49
N SER A 14 -5.20 1.00 -2.77
CA SER A 14 -3.84 1.13 -3.30
C SER A 14 -2.97 -0.04 -2.84
N ASP A 15 -2.36 -0.77 -3.78
CA ASP A 15 -1.49 -1.91 -3.48
C ASP A 15 -0.50 -2.15 -4.63
N THR A 16 0.77 -1.83 -4.39
CA THR A 16 1.82 -1.91 -5.41
C THR A 16 2.36 -3.34 -5.55
N ILE A 17 2.02 -3.98 -6.67
CA ILE A 17 2.49 -5.34 -7.03
C ILE A 17 3.06 -5.31 -8.44
N ARG A 18 4.18 -5.98 -8.66
CA ARG A 18 4.76 -6.21 -9.99
C ARG A 18 4.84 -7.69 -10.28
N TYR A 19 4.64 -8.06 -11.55
CA TYR A 19 4.75 -9.45 -11.96
C TYR A 19 5.62 -9.62 -13.21
N VAL A 20 6.27 -10.78 -13.27
CA VAL A 20 7.09 -11.26 -14.39
C VAL A 20 6.66 -12.69 -14.70
N HIS A 21 6.36 -12.96 -15.96
CA HIS A 21 6.05 -14.30 -16.44
C HIS A 21 7.00 -14.70 -17.57
N ASP A 22 7.68 -15.84 -17.45
CA ASP A 22 8.71 -16.27 -18.42
C ASP A 22 8.22 -17.31 -19.44
N GLY A 23 6.91 -17.56 -19.46
CA GLY A 23 6.25 -18.59 -20.28
C GLY A 23 5.89 -19.84 -19.49
N ARG A 24 6.43 -20.01 -18.28
CA ARG A 24 6.08 -21.10 -17.36
C ARG A 24 6.02 -20.66 -15.89
N LEU A 25 6.94 -19.81 -15.46
CA LEU A 25 7.00 -19.33 -14.11
C LEU A 25 6.35 -17.96 -14.00
N HIS A 26 5.50 -17.80 -12.99
CA HIS A 26 4.89 -16.53 -12.63
C HIS A 26 5.51 -16.03 -11.34
N TYR A 27 6.19 -14.90 -11.40
CA TYR A 27 6.77 -14.21 -10.25
C TYR A 27 5.95 -12.97 -9.92
N LEU A 28 5.69 -12.75 -8.63
CA LEU A 28 5.10 -11.51 -8.13
C LEU A 28 5.97 -10.93 -7.02
N ARG A 29 6.11 -9.59 -7.03
CA ARG A 29 6.75 -8.82 -5.97
C ARG A 29 5.71 -7.90 -5.33
N ASN A 30 5.46 -8.13 -4.04
CA ASN A 30 4.54 -7.34 -3.24
C ASN A 30 5.32 -6.24 -2.51
N PHE A 31 5.04 -4.98 -2.82
CA PHE A 31 5.69 -3.85 -2.15
C PHE A 31 4.99 -3.41 -0.87
N GLN A 32 3.78 -3.91 -0.59
CA GLN A 32 3.07 -3.71 0.68
C GLN A 32 2.53 -5.05 1.20
N PRO A 33 3.43 -5.97 1.61
CA PRO A 33 3.05 -7.35 1.98
C PRO A 33 2.26 -7.41 3.30
N HIS A 34 2.25 -6.34 4.10
CA HIS A 34 1.38 -6.21 5.27
C HIS A 34 -0.10 -6.05 4.91
N LEU A 35 -0.42 -5.64 3.67
CA LEU A 35 -1.80 -5.60 3.19
C LEU A 35 -2.24 -6.98 2.71
N PRO A 36 -3.47 -7.43 3.02
CA PRO A 36 -3.98 -8.69 2.50
C PRO A 36 -4.21 -8.67 0.99
N TRP A 37 -4.37 -9.84 0.37
CA TRP A 37 -4.86 -9.92 -1.03
C TRP A 37 -6.30 -9.38 -1.12
N GLY A 38 -7.17 -9.87 -0.23
CA GLY A 38 -8.57 -9.50 -0.14
C GLY A 38 -8.80 -8.16 0.55
N GLN A 39 -8.74 -7.08 -0.21
CA GLN A 39 -9.10 -5.73 0.24
C GLN A 39 -10.54 -5.37 -0.15
N TYR A 40 -11.08 -4.29 0.42
CA TYR A 40 -12.41 -3.83 0.06
C TYR A 40 -12.41 -3.18 -1.33
N LEU A 41 -13.29 -3.64 -2.21
CA LEU A 41 -13.55 -3.00 -3.48
C LEU A 41 -15.06 -2.95 -3.64
N SER A 42 -15.63 -1.75 -3.78
CA SER A 42 -17.09 -1.60 -3.89
C SER A 42 -17.71 -2.45 -5.00
N TYR A 43 -16.97 -2.61 -6.11
CA TYR A 43 -17.39 -3.44 -7.23
C TYR A 43 -17.56 -4.92 -6.84
N VAL A 44 -16.59 -5.50 -6.12
CA VAL A 44 -16.63 -6.94 -5.78
C VAL A 44 -17.71 -7.22 -4.74
N GLU A 45 -18.06 -6.24 -3.92
CA GLU A 45 -19.16 -6.36 -2.95
C GLU A 45 -20.54 -6.43 -3.61
N ASN A 46 -20.69 -6.19 -4.92
CA ASN A 46 -21.97 -6.44 -5.59
C ASN A 46 -22.22 -7.94 -5.86
N HIS A 47 -21.24 -8.80 -5.60
CA HIS A 47 -21.33 -10.24 -5.88
C HIS A 47 -21.75 -11.01 -4.62
N ALA A 48 -22.89 -11.73 -4.70
CA ALA A 48 -23.38 -12.56 -3.61
C ALA A 48 -22.38 -13.62 -3.11
N SER A 49 -21.49 -14.09 -4.00
CA SER A 49 -20.39 -15.00 -3.64
C SER A 49 -19.40 -14.37 -2.66
N VAL A 50 -19.11 -13.07 -2.78
CA VAL A 50 -18.19 -12.36 -1.88
C VAL A 50 -18.81 -12.22 -0.49
N HIS A 51 -20.10 -11.91 -0.39
CA HIS A 51 -20.80 -11.87 0.89
C HIS A 51 -20.80 -13.24 1.59
N ALA A 52 -21.04 -14.32 0.84
CA ALA A 52 -20.94 -15.68 1.38
C ALA A 52 -19.52 -15.98 1.85
N TRP A 53 -18.50 -15.58 1.09
CA TRP A 53 -17.10 -15.79 1.44
C TRP A 53 -16.69 -15.01 2.70
N ARG A 54 -17.13 -13.76 2.87
CA ARG A 54 -16.92 -12.97 4.09
C ARG A 54 -17.62 -13.58 5.30
N ARG A 55 -18.88 -14.02 5.16
CA ARG A 55 -19.60 -14.71 6.24
C ARG A 55 -18.83 -15.96 6.71
N LEU A 56 -18.33 -16.76 5.76
CA LEU A 56 -17.53 -17.95 6.09
C LEU A 56 -16.19 -17.59 6.74
N ARG A 57 -15.55 -16.48 6.32
CA ARG A 57 -14.35 -15.94 6.98
C ARG A 57 -14.65 -15.54 8.42
N ASP A 58 -15.71 -14.79 8.64
CA ASP A 58 -16.07 -14.25 9.96
C ASP A 58 -16.52 -15.35 10.93
N ALA A 59 -17.00 -16.48 10.40
CA ALA A 59 -17.33 -17.69 11.14
C ALA A 59 -16.13 -18.66 11.31
N ASP A 60 -14.94 -18.32 10.82
CA ASP A 60 -13.74 -19.18 10.81
C ASP A 60 -13.96 -20.55 10.12
N GLU A 61 -14.80 -20.58 9.08
CA GLU A 61 -15.17 -21.79 8.32
C GLU A 61 -14.33 -21.98 7.03
N LEU A 62 -13.35 -21.10 6.77
CA LEU A 62 -12.48 -21.17 5.59
C LEU A 62 -11.20 -21.95 5.86
N SER A 63 -10.67 -22.61 4.83
CA SER A 63 -9.37 -23.28 4.90
C SER A 63 -8.63 -23.25 3.57
N GLY A 64 -7.31 -23.47 3.61
CA GLY A 64 -6.49 -23.53 2.40
C GLY A 64 -6.52 -22.23 1.57
N PRO A 65 -6.58 -22.32 0.23
CA PRO A 65 -6.53 -21.15 -0.65
C PRO A 65 -7.65 -20.11 -0.39
N THR A 66 -8.83 -20.55 0.03
CA THR A 66 -9.96 -19.64 0.29
C THR A 66 -9.79 -18.85 1.59
N ALA A 67 -9.06 -19.39 2.57
CA ALA A 67 -8.66 -18.65 3.76
C ALA A 67 -7.45 -17.73 3.48
N ARG A 68 -6.47 -18.23 2.70
CA ARG A 68 -5.24 -17.50 2.34
C ARG A 68 -5.53 -16.12 1.75
N TYR A 69 -6.55 -16.00 0.91
CA TYR A 69 -6.94 -14.73 0.28
C TYR A 69 -7.17 -13.58 1.29
N TRP A 70 -7.60 -13.89 2.52
CA TRP A 70 -7.85 -12.90 3.56
C TRP A 70 -6.65 -12.61 4.45
N GLN A 71 -5.53 -13.31 4.25
CA GLN A 71 -4.28 -13.14 4.99
C GLN A 71 -3.37 -12.11 4.31
N THR A 72 -2.33 -11.67 5.04
CA THR A 72 -1.26 -10.83 4.51
C THR A 72 -0.42 -11.58 3.47
N LYS A 73 0.26 -10.83 2.61
CA LYS A 73 1.01 -11.39 1.49
C LYS A 73 2.46 -11.71 1.89
N PRO A 74 3.09 -12.71 1.23
CA PRO A 74 4.55 -12.81 1.25
C PRO A 74 5.15 -11.65 0.45
N VAL A 75 6.43 -11.33 0.71
CA VAL A 75 7.14 -10.28 -0.05
C VAL A 75 7.27 -10.66 -1.53
N GLU A 76 7.49 -11.95 -1.78
CA GLU A 76 7.69 -12.51 -3.10
C GLU A 76 6.89 -13.79 -3.27
N GLU A 77 6.37 -13.97 -4.47
CA GLU A 77 5.62 -15.15 -4.88
C GLU A 77 6.22 -15.70 -6.16
N LEU A 78 6.36 -17.02 -6.24
CA LEU A 78 6.86 -17.71 -7.43
C LEU A 78 6.03 -18.98 -7.64
N TYR A 79 5.43 -19.12 -8.81
CA TYR A 79 4.56 -20.23 -9.15
C TYR A 79 5.00 -20.89 -10.46
N ASP A 80 5.00 -22.22 -10.51
CA ASP A 80 5.18 -22.99 -11.74
C ASP A 80 3.82 -23.31 -12.33
N VAL A 81 3.29 -22.45 -13.20
CA VAL A 81 1.88 -22.51 -13.65
C VAL A 81 1.58 -23.77 -14.47
N ALA A 82 2.60 -24.46 -14.99
CA ALA A 82 2.44 -25.74 -15.64
C ALA A 82 2.15 -26.89 -14.64
N LYS A 83 2.63 -26.78 -13.40
CA LYS A 83 2.41 -27.77 -12.33
C LYS A 83 1.32 -27.36 -11.35
N ASP A 84 1.16 -26.05 -11.14
CA ASP A 84 0.19 -25.44 -10.25
C ASP A 84 -0.58 -24.33 -10.99
N PRO A 85 -1.56 -24.69 -11.84
CA PRO A 85 -2.34 -23.71 -12.62
C PRO A 85 -3.17 -22.74 -11.76
N TRP A 86 -3.33 -23.03 -10.47
CA TRP A 86 -4.13 -22.25 -9.53
C TRP A 86 -3.27 -21.40 -8.58
N GLU A 87 -1.93 -21.48 -8.71
CA GLU A 87 -0.97 -20.64 -7.97
C GLU A 87 -1.19 -20.71 -6.44
N THR A 88 -1.39 -21.93 -5.96
CA THR A 88 -1.68 -22.24 -4.55
C THR A 88 -0.43 -22.56 -3.74
N HIS A 89 0.67 -22.93 -4.41
CA HIS A 89 1.92 -23.33 -3.78
C HIS A 89 3.07 -22.38 -4.14
N ASN A 90 3.38 -21.45 -3.23
CA ASN A 90 4.44 -20.47 -3.43
C ASN A 90 5.83 -21.10 -3.28
N LEU A 91 6.60 -21.11 -4.37
CA LEU A 91 7.96 -21.65 -4.47
C LEU A 91 9.05 -20.64 -4.05
N ALA A 92 8.70 -19.39 -3.72
CA ALA A 92 9.67 -18.34 -3.40
C ALA A 92 10.50 -18.63 -2.13
N VAL A 93 10.01 -19.51 -1.25
CA VAL A 93 10.73 -19.95 -0.05
C VAL A 93 11.44 -21.29 -0.23
N ASP A 94 11.29 -21.94 -1.38
CA ASP A 94 11.94 -23.22 -1.67
C ASP A 94 13.39 -22.99 -2.13
N PRO A 95 14.41 -23.49 -1.39
CA PRO A 95 15.81 -23.34 -1.77
C PRO A 95 16.13 -23.90 -3.16
N ALA A 96 15.38 -24.89 -3.64
CA ALA A 96 15.57 -25.46 -4.98
C ALA A 96 15.28 -24.45 -6.10
N TYR A 97 14.50 -23.40 -5.82
CA TYR A 97 14.17 -22.34 -6.78
C TYR A 97 14.94 -21.04 -6.52
N ALA A 98 15.92 -21.01 -5.60
CA ALA A 98 16.61 -19.78 -5.22
C ALA A 98 17.26 -19.02 -6.40
N GLU A 99 17.97 -19.72 -7.29
CA GLU A 99 18.56 -19.11 -8.49
C GLU A 99 17.50 -18.60 -9.47
N THR A 100 16.39 -19.32 -9.57
CA THR A 100 15.26 -18.93 -10.43
C THR A 100 14.55 -17.71 -9.89
N LEU A 101 14.32 -17.65 -8.58
CA LEU A 101 13.75 -16.50 -7.89
C LEU A 101 14.62 -15.26 -8.08
N GLU A 102 15.94 -15.38 -7.91
CA GLU A 102 16.87 -14.27 -8.13
C GLU A 102 16.81 -13.76 -9.58
N ARG A 103 16.80 -14.66 -10.57
CA ARG A 103 16.64 -14.26 -11.98
C ARG A 103 15.34 -13.49 -12.24
N MET A 104 14.21 -13.96 -11.70
CA MET A 104 12.90 -13.31 -11.91
C MET A 104 12.82 -11.97 -11.15
N ARG A 105 13.41 -11.90 -9.95
CA ARG A 105 13.55 -10.66 -9.17
C ARG A 105 14.38 -9.62 -9.90
N GLN A 106 15.52 -10.04 -10.49
CA GLN A 106 16.37 -9.15 -11.28
C GLN A 106 15.62 -8.65 -12.52
N GLU A 107 14.95 -9.53 -13.27
CA GLU A 107 14.15 -9.10 -14.43
C GLU A 107 13.03 -8.12 -14.03
N CYS A 108 12.37 -8.35 -12.89
CA CYS A 108 11.36 -7.42 -12.37
C CYS A 108 11.97 -6.04 -12.08
N SER A 109 13.12 -6.01 -11.40
CA SER A 109 13.85 -4.77 -11.11
C SER A 109 14.30 -4.07 -12.40
N ASP A 110 14.86 -4.80 -13.36
CA ASP A 110 15.32 -4.25 -14.62
C ASP A 110 14.16 -3.69 -15.45
N TRP A 111 13.03 -4.38 -15.49
CA TRP A 111 11.84 -3.88 -16.17
C TRP A 111 11.33 -2.59 -15.53
N MET A 112 11.29 -2.51 -14.19
CA MET A 112 10.89 -1.27 -13.50
C MET A 112 11.81 -0.09 -13.87
N HIS A 113 13.12 -0.33 -13.95
CA HIS A 113 14.07 0.71 -14.37
C HIS A 113 13.89 1.10 -15.84
N ARG A 114 13.72 0.12 -16.74
CA ARG A 114 13.54 0.39 -18.18
C ARG A 114 12.22 1.09 -18.50
N SER A 115 11.16 0.81 -17.76
CA SER A 115 9.85 1.42 -17.95
C SER A 115 9.71 2.78 -17.28
N GLY A 116 10.62 3.15 -16.37
CA GLY A 116 10.48 4.33 -15.53
C GLY A 116 9.34 4.19 -14.53
N ASP A 117 9.20 3.01 -13.92
CA ASP A 117 8.08 2.67 -13.02
C ASP A 117 7.87 3.73 -11.93
N VAL A 118 6.61 4.15 -11.75
CA VAL A 118 6.23 5.21 -10.79
C VAL A 118 5.40 4.70 -9.62
N GLY A 119 5.12 3.39 -9.52
CA GLY A 119 4.19 2.90 -8.49
C GLY A 119 4.76 2.83 -7.07
N LEU A 120 6.04 3.21 -6.90
CA LEU A 120 6.62 3.47 -5.58
C LEU A 120 6.39 4.92 -5.12
N LEU A 121 5.83 5.78 -5.97
CA LEU A 121 5.25 7.07 -5.60
C LEU A 121 3.77 6.87 -5.25
N SER A 122 3.25 7.64 -4.30
CA SER A 122 1.80 7.73 -4.15
C SER A 122 1.21 8.52 -5.32
N GLU A 123 -0.08 8.34 -5.60
CA GLU A 123 -0.79 9.11 -6.63
C GLU A 123 -0.67 10.62 -6.36
N HIS A 124 -0.82 11.05 -5.09
CA HIS A 124 -0.61 12.45 -4.72
C HIS A 124 0.82 12.93 -5.07
N GLU A 125 1.85 12.24 -4.59
CA GLU A 125 3.24 12.65 -4.77
C GLU A 125 3.61 12.67 -6.27
N PHE A 126 3.13 11.70 -7.05
CA PHE A 126 3.33 11.65 -8.49
C PHE A 126 2.77 12.90 -9.20
N HIS A 127 1.51 13.24 -8.92
CA HIS A 127 0.87 14.44 -9.50
C HIS A 127 1.49 15.74 -8.96
N GLU A 128 1.88 15.77 -7.69
CA GLU A 128 2.51 16.93 -7.09
C GLU A 128 3.90 17.22 -7.70
N ARG A 129 4.69 16.18 -8.00
CA ARG A 129 5.96 16.33 -8.73
C ARG A 129 5.74 16.87 -10.14
N ALA A 130 4.75 16.35 -10.85
CA ALA A 130 4.35 16.86 -12.18
C ALA A 130 3.99 18.35 -12.12
N ARG A 131 3.10 18.72 -11.17
CA ARG A 131 2.64 20.10 -10.97
C ARG A 131 3.78 21.06 -10.61
N ARG A 132 4.64 20.70 -9.65
CA ARG A 132 5.76 21.55 -9.20
C ARG A 132 6.82 21.77 -10.27
N SER A 133 7.10 20.75 -11.08
CA SER A 133 8.12 20.80 -12.11
C SER A 133 7.60 21.32 -13.46
N GLY A 134 6.29 21.45 -13.63
CA GLY A 134 5.65 21.80 -14.90
C GLY A 134 5.82 20.71 -15.97
N ARG A 135 6.03 19.46 -15.55
CA ARG A 135 6.28 18.32 -16.43
C ARG A 135 5.06 17.41 -16.50
N THR A 136 4.98 16.65 -17.57
CA THR A 136 3.97 15.60 -17.73
C THR A 136 4.28 14.38 -16.85
N PRO A 137 3.26 13.59 -16.48
CA PRO A 137 3.42 12.28 -15.85
C PRO A 137 4.49 11.39 -16.51
N TYR A 138 4.53 11.37 -17.86
CA TYR A 138 5.51 10.61 -18.63
C TYR A 138 6.95 11.11 -18.43
N GLU A 139 7.16 12.43 -18.36
CA GLU A 139 8.48 13.00 -18.12
C GLU A 139 8.95 12.82 -16.67
N ILE A 140 8.03 12.69 -15.71
CA ILE A 140 8.38 12.30 -14.33
C ILE A 140 8.95 10.89 -14.31
N ALA A 141 8.25 9.94 -14.94
CA ALA A 141 8.66 8.53 -15.01
C ALA A 141 10.10 8.35 -15.50
N LEU A 142 10.51 9.14 -16.50
CA LEU A 142 11.83 9.05 -17.14
C LEU A 142 12.91 9.95 -16.51
N ASN A 143 12.61 10.69 -15.44
CA ASN A 143 13.54 11.63 -14.84
C ASN A 143 14.04 11.11 -13.47
N PRO A 144 15.31 10.67 -13.35
CA PRO A 144 15.84 10.14 -12.09
C PRO A 144 15.81 11.12 -10.90
N GLY A 145 15.81 12.43 -11.16
CA GLY A 145 15.70 13.44 -10.10
C GLY A 145 14.27 13.63 -9.58
N LEU A 146 13.27 13.21 -10.35
CA LEU A 146 11.85 13.27 -9.97
C LEU A 146 11.26 11.89 -9.71
N ASN A 147 11.93 10.82 -10.14
CA ASN A 147 11.62 9.43 -9.85
C ASN A 147 12.94 8.71 -9.50
N PRO A 148 13.47 8.88 -8.28
CA PRO A 148 14.71 8.23 -7.83
C PRO A 148 14.45 6.74 -7.54
N LEU A 149 14.22 5.97 -8.60
CA LEU A 149 13.64 4.63 -8.52
C LEU A 149 14.55 3.65 -7.79
N SER A 150 15.87 3.75 -7.93
CA SER A 150 16.80 2.85 -7.24
C SER A 150 16.74 3.06 -5.72
N GLU A 151 16.67 4.31 -5.27
CA GLU A 151 16.51 4.68 -3.86
C GLU A 151 15.14 4.27 -3.32
N LEU A 152 14.08 4.46 -4.12
CA LEU A 152 12.73 4.01 -3.76
C LEU A 152 12.65 2.49 -3.63
N LEU A 153 13.28 1.74 -4.54
CA LEU A 153 13.36 0.28 -4.47
C LEU A 153 14.10 -0.18 -3.22
N ALA A 154 15.19 0.50 -2.84
CA ALA A 154 15.93 0.22 -1.62
C ALA A 154 15.09 0.51 -0.36
N ALA A 155 14.40 1.66 -0.32
CA ALA A 155 13.51 2.04 0.78
C ALA A 155 12.34 1.06 0.94
N ALA A 156 11.69 0.69 -0.17
CA ALA A 156 10.61 -0.27 -0.17
C ALA A 156 11.09 -1.69 0.21
N ALA A 157 12.27 -2.10 -0.25
CA ALA A 157 12.87 -3.37 0.16
C ALA A 157 13.12 -3.43 1.68
N LEU A 158 13.63 -2.33 2.27
CA LEU A 158 13.80 -2.22 3.73
C LEU A 158 12.45 -2.30 4.45
N ALA A 159 11.43 -1.56 3.99
CA ALA A 159 10.08 -1.59 4.55
C ALA A 159 9.45 -3.00 4.53
N ASN A 160 9.77 -3.80 3.51
CA ASN A 160 9.21 -5.14 3.33
C ASN A 160 9.89 -6.23 4.16
N GLN A 161 11.04 -5.96 4.78
CA GLN A 161 11.72 -6.93 5.64
C GLN A 161 10.81 -7.36 6.80
N ARG A 162 10.04 -6.41 7.36
CA ARG A 162 9.17 -6.64 8.53
C ARG A 162 9.93 -7.26 9.71
N GLU A 163 11.20 -6.88 9.85
CA GLU A 163 12.07 -7.29 10.94
C GLU A 163 12.26 -6.13 11.93
N PRO A 164 12.04 -6.31 13.24
CA PRO A 164 12.25 -5.26 14.23
C PRO A 164 13.68 -4.69 14.24
N SER A 165 14.67 -5.47 13.78
CA SER A 165 16.05 -5.02 13.61
C SER A 165 16.22 -3.90 12.58
N ALA A 166 15.26 -3.68 11.68
CA ALA A 166 15.25 -2.62 10.69
C ALA A 166 14.71 -1.28 11.20
N ILE A 167 14.16 -1.22 12.43
CA ILE A 167 13.54 0.00 12.99
C ILE A 167 14.49 1.21 12.95
N PRO A 168 15.78 1.11 13.34
CA PRO A 168 16.69 2.27 13.24
C PRO A 168 16.84 2.80 11.81
N GLN A 169 16.90 1.92 10.82
CA GLN A 169 17.02 2.29 9.41
C GLN A 169 15.70 2.87 8.88
N LEU A 170 14.55 2.36 9.31
CA LEU A 170 13.23 2.92 8.97
C LEU A 170 13.04 4.33 9.57
N ILE A 171 13.50 4.55 10.80
CA ILE A 171 13.55 5.89 11.42
C ILE A 171 14.47 6.82 10.62
N ALA A 172 15.61 6.32 10.11
CA ALA A 172 16.48 7.11 9.26
C ALA A 172 15.81 7.49 7.92
N LEU A 173 15.01 6.59 7.32
CA LEU A 173 14.23 6.91 6.13
C LEU A 173 13.26 8.07 6.37
N LEU A 174 12.64 8.18 7.56
CA LEU A 174 11.76 9.31 7.92
C LEU A 174 12.48 10.68 7.89
N GLN A 175 13.81 10.71 7.77
CA GLN A 175 14.60 11.95 7.68
C GLN A 175 15.23 12.15 6.30
N ALA A 176 14.88 11.33 5.30
CA ALA A 176 15.37 11.47 3.93
C ALA A 176 14.89 12.77 3.27
N ASP A 177 15.68 13.29 2.32
CA ASP A 177 15.34 14.51 1.57
C ASP A 177 14.07 14.33 0.72
N ASP A 178 13.91 13.16 0.09
CA ASP A 178 12.77 12.85 -0.77
C ASP A 178 11.55 12.36 0.04
N ALA A 179 10.39 12.96 -0.20
CA ALA A 179 9.15 12.67 0.54
C ALA A 179 8.63 11.23 0.33
N ALA A 180 8.81 10.65 -0.86
CA ALA A 180 8.40 9.28 -1.12
C ALA A 180 9.28 8.28 -0.36
N ILE A 181 10.57 8.56 -0.21
CA ILE A 181 11.47 7.76 0.64
C ILE A 181 11.04 7.84 2.11
N ARG A 182 10.72 9.05 2.62
CA ARG A 182 10.20 9.20 3.99
C ARG A 182 8.91 8.41 4.20
N ARG A 183 8.00 8.45 3.24
CA ARG A 183 6.75 7.69 3.26
C ARG A 183 7.02 6.17 3.37
N TRP A 184 7.99 5.64 2.63
CA TRP A 184 8.39 4.23 2.75
C TRP A 184 8.93 3.86 4.13
N GLY A 185 9.65 4.78 4.79
CA GLY A 185 10.04 4.63 6.20
C GLY A 185 8.82 4.44 7.12
N ALA A 186 7.81 5.30 6.98
CA ALA A 186 6.57 5.19 7.75
C ALA A 186 5.80 3.89 7.44
N ILE A 187 5.70 3.49 6.16
CA ILE A 187 5.04 2.24 5.74
C ILE A 187 5.73 1.01 6.33
N GLY A 188 7.07 0.99 6.39
CA GLY A 188 7.79 -0.10 7.06
C GLY A 188 7.43 -0.20 8.54
N LEU A 189 7.22 0.94 9.21
CA LEU A 189 6.80 0.98 10.61
C LEU A 189 5.33 0.56 10.78
N VAL A 190 4.43 0.89 9.84
CA VAL A 190 3.07 0.31 9.78
C VAL A 190 3.15 -1.22 9.72
N ALA A 191 4.00 -1.75 8.83
CA ALA A 191 4.12 -3.18 8.58
C ALA A 191 4.65 -3.99 9.78
N LEU A 192 5.37 -3.33 10.70
CA LEU A 192 5.85 -3.91 11.96
C LEU A 192 4.81 -3.85 13.09
N GLY A 193 3.75 -3.05 12.96
CA GLY A 193 2.72 -2.94 13.97
C GLY A 193 3.25 -2.49 15.33
N ALA A 194 2.86 -3.20 16.40
CA ALA A 194 3.27 -2.88 17.77
C ALA A 194 4.79 -2.96 18.00
N ASP A 195 5.52 -3.78 17.22
CA ASP A 195 6.98 -3.90 17.34
C ASP A 195 7.70 -2.60 16.97
N ALA A 196 7.06 -1.72 16.19
CA ALA A 196 7.57 -0.39 15.87
C ALA A 196 7.43 0.64 17.02
N ALA A 197 7.00 0.25 18.22
CA ALA A 197 6.89 1.14 19.38
C ALA A 197 8.13 2.02 19.65
N PRO A 198 9.38 1.56 19.46
CA PRO A 198 10.57 2.41 19.59
C PRO A 198 10.61 3.62 18.63
N ALA A 199 9.87 3.58 17.52
CA ALA A 199 9.79 4.67 16.55
C ALA A 199 8.73 5.73 16.88
N ARG A 200 7.97 5.58 17.98
CA ARG A 200 6.84 6.46 18.32
C ARG A 200 7.16 7.96 18.25
N GLU A 201 8.27 8.39 18.84
CA GLU A 201 8.65 9.81 18.84
C GLU A 201 9.06 10.31 17.45
N ALA A 202 9.72 9.47 16.65
CA ALA A 202 10.03 9.79 15.25
C ALA A 202 8.76 9.91 14.41
N LEU A 203 7.77 9.04 14.64
CA LEU A 203 6.47 9.09 13.99
C LEU A 203 5.65 10.33 14.39
N ARG A 204 5.67 10.72 15.67
CA ARG A 204 5.07 11.99 16.14
C ARG A 204 5.67 13.20 15.43
N LYS A 205 6.99 13.22 15.25
CA LYS A 205 7.67 14.26 14.48
C LYS A 205 7.22 14.25 13.01
N ALA A 206 7.06 13.06 12.42
CA ALA A 206 6.63 12.88 11.03
C ALA A 206 5.18 13.32 10.76
N LEU A 207 4.32 13.46 11.79
CA LEU A 207 3.02 14.11 11.63
C LEU A 207 3.12 15.59 11.20
N GLY A 208 4.27 16.24 11.45
CA GLY A 208 4.56 17.60 11.01
C GLY A 208 5.33 17.67 9.69
N ASP A 209 5.41 16.58 8.92
CA ASP A 209 6.14 16.56 7.64
C ASP A 209 5.53 17.51 6.61
N ALA A 210 6.33 18.01 5.67
CA ALA A 210 5.82 18.87 4.59
C ALA A 210 4.96 18.11 3.57
N SER A 211 5.10 16.78 3.47
CA SER A 211 4.32 15.93 2.59
C SER A 211 3.12 15.31 3.34
N PRO A 212 1.88 15.55 2.87
CA PRO A 212 0.70 14.94 3.48
C PRO A 212 0.69 13.41 3.34
N ASP A 213 1.38 12.82 2.35
CA ASP A 213 1.52 11.37 2.25
C ASP A 213 2.31 10.79 3.42
N VAL A 214 3.36 11.49 3.86
CA VAL A 214 4.16 11.10 5.02
C VAL A 214 3.34 11.24 6.30
N GLN A 215 2.55 12.32 6.42
CA GLN A 215 1.66 12.54 7.55
C GLN A 215 0.64 11.39 7.71
N VAL A 216 -0.05 11.01 6.61
CA VAL A 216 -1.04 9.91 6.63
C VAL A 216 -0.37 8.58 7.01
N ALA A 217 0.77 8.24 6.41
CA ALA A 217 1.47 7.00 6.72
C ALA A 217 2.00 6.99 8.17
N ALA A 218 2.48 8.13 8.67
CA ALA A 218 2.92 8.26 10.06
C ALA A 218 1.76 8.15 11.05
N ALA A 219 0.59 8.72 10.73
CA ALA A 219 -0.62 8.59 11.54
C ALA A 219 -1.08 7.13 11.63
N GLU A 220 -1.08 6.39 10.50
CA GLU A 220 -1.37 4.96 10.51
C GLU A 220 -0.36 4.16 11.35
N ALA A 221 0.93 4.47 11.24
CA ALA A 221 1.95 3.83 12.05
C ALA A 221 1.78 4.14 13.55
N LEU A 222 1.40 5.37 13.91
CA LEU A 222 1.08 5.76 15.29
C LEU A 222 -0.09 4.96 15.86
N ALA A 223 -1.15 4.78 15.07
CA ALA A 223 -2.26 3.91 15.47
C ALA A 223 -1.78 2.48 15.72
N ALA A 224 -0.91 1.95 14.84
CA ALA A 224 -0.36 0.60 14.95
C ALA A 224 0.54 0.40 16.18
N VAL A 225 1.24 1.44 16.66
CA VAL A 225 2.05 1.42 17.90
C VAL A 225 1.28 1.89 19.15
N GLY A 226 -0.04 2.03 19.04
CA GLY A 226 -0.95 2.33 20.15
C GLY A 226 -1.08 3.82 20.52
N ASP A 227 -0.59 4.74 19.70
CA ASP A 227 -0.76 6.20 19.88
C ASP A 227 -1.97 6.72 19.09
N MET A 228 -3.15 6.24 19.48
CA MET A 228 -4.41 6.48 18.75
C MET A 228 -4.82 7.95 18.77
N GLU A 229 -4.61 8.67 19.87
CA GLU A 229 -5.00 10.09 19.99
C GLU A 229 -4.32 10.95 18.91
N MET A 230 -3.00 10.80 18.75
CA MET A 230 -2.24 11.55 17.76
C MET A 230 -2.58 11.09 16.34
N ALA A 231 -2.76 9.78 16.14
CA ALA A 231 -3.16 9.22 14.85
C ALA A 231 -4.50 9.80 14.36
N LEU A 232 -5.54 9.73 15.20
CA LEU A 232 -6.88 10.19 14.82
C LEU A 232 -6.95 11.71 14.64
N ARG A 233 -6.18 12.49 15.42
CA ARG A 233 -6.04 13.93 15.19
C ARG A 233 -5.51 14.23 13.78
N SER A 234 -4.42 13.59 13.37
CA SER A 234 -3.82 13.82 12.05
C SER A 234 -4.69 13.29 10.90
N LEU A 235 -5.34 12.14 11.09
CA LEU A 235 -6.27 11.60 10.08
C LEU A 235 -7.49 12.50 9.90
N ARG A 236 -8.02 13.12 10.96
CA ARG A 236 -9.10 14.12 10.87
C ARG A 236 -8.72 15.29 9.95
N GLU A 237 -7.50 15.80 10.07
CA GLU A 237 -6.98 16.86 9.21
C GLU A 237 -6.83 16.37 7.76
N SER A 238 -6.33 15.14 7.58
CA SER A 238 -6.14 14.52 6.26
C SER A 238 -7.45 14.27 5.50
N LEU A 239 -8.54 13.94 6.20
CA LEU A 239 -9.89 13.82 5.63
C LEU A 239 -10.44 15.16 5.08
N GLN A 240 -9.89 16.29 5.53
CA GLN A 240 -10.27 17.63 5.09
C GLN A 240 -9.32 18.20 4.03
N HIS A 241 -8.22 17.49 3.71
CA HIS A 241 -7.19 17.97 2.80
C HIS A 241 -7.75 18.27 1.38
N PRO A 242 -7.32 19.34 0.69
CA PRO A 242 -7.88 19.70 -0.63
C PRO A 242 -7.54 18.72 -1.76
N SER A 243 -6.58 17.81 -1.56
CA SER A 243 -6.22 16.80 -2.55
C SER A 243 -7.05 15.52 -2.38
N PRO A 244 -7.80 15.07 -3.41
CA PRO A 244 -8.58 13.83 -3.35
C PRO A 244 -7.73 12.58 -3.04
N PRO A 245 -6.55 12.36 -3.67
CA PRO A 245 -5.69 11.25 -3.29
C PRO A 245 -5.32 11.18 -1.79
N ILE A 246 -5.14 12.33 -1.12
CA ILE A 246 -4.85 12.37 0.33
C ILE A 246 -6.07 11.98 1.16
N ARG A 247 -7.26 12.49 0.81
CA ARG A 247 -8.49 12.07 1.50
C ARG A 247 -8.74 10.58 1.34
N LEU A 248 -8.54 10.05 0.13
CA LEU A 248 -8.67 8.61 -0.12
C LEU A 248 -7.66 7.81 0.71
N ALA A 249 -6.40 8.24 0.78
CA ALA A 249 -5.37 7.59 1.61
C ALA A 249 -5.77 7.59 3.10
N ALA A 250 -6.31 8.69 3.63
CA ALA A 250 -6.81 8.76 5.00
C ALA A 250 -7.98 7.79 5.25
N LEU A 251 -8.94 7.70 4.33
CA LEU A 251 -10.06 6.74 4.40
C LEU A 251 -9.56 5.28 4.37
N GLN A 252 -8.57 4.98 3.55
CA GLN A 252 -7.93 3.67 3.51
C GLN A 252 -7.21 3.34 4.84
N SER A 253 -6.48 4.30 5.43
CA SER A 253 -5.85 4.13 6.75
C SER A 253 -6.89 3.88 7.84
N MET A 254 -7.98 4.63 7.84
CA MET A 254 -9.08 4.42 8.78
C MET A 254 -9.73 3.05 8.64
N GLN A 255 -9.92 2.57 7.41
CA GLN A 255 -10.41 1.21 7.18
C GLN A 255 -9.49 0.15 7.80
N ARG A 256 -8.17 0.35 7.72
CA ARG A 256 -7.18 -0.57 8.31
C ARG A 256 -7.12 -0.47 9.84
N ILE A 257 -7.29 0.72 10.40
CA ILE A 257 -7.41 0.93 11.84
C ILE A 257 -8.70 0.30 12.39
N GLY A 258 -9.76 0.29 11.59
CA GLY A 258 -11.03 -0.36 11.93
C GLY A 258 -11.78 0.35 13.05
N PRO A 259 -12.51 -0.37 13.93
CA PRO A 259 -13.39 0.22 14.92
C PRO A 259 -12.73 1.20 15.91
N SER A 260 -11.41 1.14 16.08
CA SER A 260 -10.69 2.14 16.89
C SER A 260 -10.76 3.55 16.32
N ALA A 261 -11.13 3.72 15.05
CA ALA A 261 -11.33 5.02 14.41
C ALA A 261 -12.80 5.50 14.41
N ALA A 262 -13.69 4.86 15.18
CA ALA A 262 -15.12 5.18 15.22
C ALA A 262 -15.43 6.65 15.54
N GLU A 263 -14.59 7.33 16.34
CA GLU A 263 -14.78 8.76 16.66
C GLU A 263 -14.70 9.69 15.44
N LEU A 264 -14.10 9.22 14.34
CA LEU A 264 -14.02 9.97 13.08
C LEU A 264 -15.17 9.64 12.12
N THR A 265 -16.22 8.93 12.57
CA THR A 265 -17.35 8.54 11.70
C THR A 265 -17.98 9.75 10.99
N ASP A 266 -18.19 10.86 11.69
CA ASP A 266 -18.79 12.06 11.09
C ASP A 266 -17.80 12.79 10.16
N ASP A 267 -16.50 12.78 10.51
CA ASP A 267 -15.44 13.29 9.64
C ASP A 267 -15.35 12.50 8.33
N VAL A 268 -15.49 11.17 8.39
CA VAL A 268 -15.60 10.31 7.20
C VAL A 268 -16.80 10.71 6.36
N ARG A 269 -17.97 10.90 6.97
CA ARG A 269 -19.18 11.32 6.24
C ARG A 269 -18.98 12.66 5.52
N ALA A 270 -18.19 13.55 6.11
CA ALA A 270 -17.86 14.86 5.56
C ALA A 270 -16.69 14.85 4.56
N ALA A 271 -15.98 13.74 4.39
CA ALA A 271 -14.79 13.67 3.53
C ALA A 271 -15.11 13.75 2.02
N GLY A 272 -16.39 13.58 1.64
CA GLY A 272 -16.87 13.70 0.27
C GLY A 272 -16.44 15.01 -0.38
N MET A 273 -16.04 14.94 -1.65
CA MET A 273 -15.57 16.11 -2.41
C MET A 273 -15.78 15.94 -3.91
N GLN A 274 -15.53 17.01 -4.66
CA GLN A 274 -15.56 17.03 -6.11
C GLN A 274 -14.30 17.71 -6.62
N ASP A 275 -13.67 17.11 -7.62
CA ASP A 275 -12.51 17.64 -8.32
C ASP A 275 -12.59 17.20 -9.78
N ARG A 276 -12.34 18.14 -10.71
CA ARG A 276 -12.49 17.87 -12.14
C ARG A 276 -11.36 17.02 -12.70
N GLU A 277 -10.15 17.19 -12.19
CA GLU A 277 -8.95 16.44 -12.63
C GLU A 277 -8.97 15.03 -12.04
N PHE A 278 -9.46 14.90 -10.80
CA PHE A 278 -9.48 13.65 -10.04
C PHE A 278 -10.90 13.07 -9.87
N LYS A 279 -11.76 13.21 -10.89
CA LYS A 279 -13.16 12.78 -10.82
C LYS A 279 -13.31 11.34 -10.32
N ASP A 280 -12.52 10.41 -10.84
CA ASP A 280 -12.62 9.00 -10.45
C ASP A 280 -12.22 8.79 -8.99
N VAL A 281 -11.20 9.52 -8.49
CA VAL A 281 -10.81 9.49 -7.08
C VAL A 281 -11.92 10.04 -6.19
N CYS A 282 -12.60 11.11 -6.61
CA CYS A 282 -13.78 11.62 -5.91
C CYS A 282 -14.93 10.61 -5.86
N ASP A 283 -15.16 9.84 -6.93
CA ASP A 283 -16.17 8.77 -6.94
C ASP A 283 -15.80 7.66 -5.95
N TYR A 284 -14.52 7.29 -5.84
CA TYR A 284 -14.05 6.30 -4.85
C TYR A 284 -14.18 6.81 -3.40
N ILE A 285 -13.87 8.09 -3.16
CA ILE A 285 -14.13 8.74 -1.88
C ILE A 285 -15.62 8.63 -1.54
N GLY A 286 -16.52 8.96 -2.47
CA GLY A 286 -17.96 8.87 -2.26
C GLY A 286 -18.42 7.48 -1.81
N ARG A 287 -17.90 6.42 -2.44
CA ARG A 287 -18.21 5.03 -2.05
C ARG A 287 -17.66 4.68 -0.68
N MET A 288 -16.45 5.12 -0.35
CA MET A 288 -15.86 4.94 0.98
C MET A 288 -16.65 5.69 2.06
N VAL A 289 -17.16 6.88 1.76
CA VAL A 289 -18.04 7.67 2.64
C VAL A 289 -19.34 6.93 2.98
N GLU A 290 -19.90 6.18 2.02
CA GLU A 290 -21.10 5.36 2.24
C GLU A 290 -20.79 4.07 3.02
N TYR A 291 -19.68 3.41 2.68
CA TYR A 291 -19.32 2.10 3.21
C TYR A 291 -18.69 2.13 4.61
N LEU A 292 -17.67 2.97 4.79
CA LEU A 292 -16.77 2.90 5.94
C LEU A 292 -17.47 3.19 7.29
N PRO A 293 -18.41 4.14 7.41
CA PRO A 293 -19.10 4.40 8.67
C PRO A 293 -19.76 3.17 9.31
N ALA A 294 -20.30 2.24 8.51
CA ALA A 294 -20.89 1.02 9.04
C ALA A 294 -19.82 0.06 9.59
N GLN A 295 -18.62 0.05 8.99
CA GLN A 295 -17.53 -0.83 9.42
C GLN A 295 -16.83 -0.34 10.68
N LEU A 296 -16.77 0.97 10.89
CA LEU A 296 -16.14 1.55 12.08
C LEU A 296 -16.98 1.37 13.35
N ASN A 297 -18.29 1.18 13.21
CA ASN A 297 -19.22 1.07 14.33
C ASN A 297 -19.63 -0.39 14.65
N ASN A 298 -19.06 -1.37 13.93
CA ASN A 298 -19.32 -2.80 14.09
C ASN A 298 -18.22 -3.51 14.86
#